data_AF-A0A1S8THI5-F1
#
_entry.id   AF-A0A1S8THI5-F1
#
_cell.length_a   1.000
_cell.length_b   1.000
_cell.length_c   1.000
_cell.angle_alpha   90.00
_cell.angle_beta   90.00
_cell.angle_gamma   90.00
#
_symmetry.space_group_name_H-M   'P 1'
#
loop_
_entity.id
_entity.type
_entity.pdbx_description
1 polymer ?
#
loop_
_entity_poly.entity_id
_entity_poly.type
_entity_poly.pdbx_seq_one_letter_code
_entity_poly.pdbx_strand_id
1 'polypeptide(L)'
;MLKKFFKTFILFSMILLFSSSIIKTTAYAVEENLSTSSTPSTQKNTETSKATKDTVSSNDNLNKNSSNSSSTTNTDINKDYNSNNKANTEIVTEEKKEEVIDYDWKTIDNKIYYIVNNKILETTGWFMEKDINPNITRKDKNYKAKYYLDKDFSVVIGWKQIENIWYYFDVQGIMQTGWIFNNGWYYLDSSGEMKTGWNKIGMDTYYFNKYGQATVGKKLIDSKWYFFDERGRLEKGFFDYNGKTYYSDNSGIMVTNQWINKGSHKFYIKSDSTIAIGDIFINGLMENFDERGYLKGYDSDAKNDLYVHFLDVGNADCEFIKLPSGETVLIDTGDTITTKTLIDFLNTQNLKTEFLESKNDGQTSINNEIDNDKTTNILKTIDSNTNNNVANNTSTSTKLNNGKGVIDYVILTHPHSDHIGGMIELMKNFNIGKVITPKYFELKDYSPGTTSIDQSKMDIIKYDYQIYKNTMDNISKNGLTVVQAEPDSYIDSEHILQFLHLDKDYSKLESDPYYTEYNAFNDNSAIVYLNYYDFQCLFTADIQWKAENDFFNRKALKGNTVDILKVPHHGNVGSSSYTFVGYVNPAIGIIPRAKERINTTNEPYDVLTTCGVNIYETSLTNGVSVYVTKDNWNIETK
;
A
#
# COMPACT_ATOMS: atom_id res chain seq x y z
N MET A 1 -9.72 21.36 10.62
CA MET A 1 -10.87 20.52 10.20
C MET A 1 -10.55 19.61 9.01
N LEU A 2 -9.86 20.06 7.95
CA LEU A 2 -9.53 19.24 6.76
C LEU A 2 -8.95 17.84 7.06
N LYS A 3 -8.01 17.70 8.00
CA LYS A 3 -7.43 16.38 8.39
C LYS A 3 -8.46 15.33 8.87
N LYS A 4 -9.69 15.72 9.28
CA LYS A 4 -10.76 14.76 9.64
C LYS A 4 -11.54 14.25 8.42
N PHE A 5 -11.67 15.04 7.35
CA PHE A 5 -12.48 14.67 6.18
C PHE A 5 -11.85 13.52 5.38
N PHE A 6 -10.51 13.52 5.22
CA PHE A 6 -9.79 12.46 4.49
C PHE A 6 -9.79 11.10 5.20
N LYS A 7 -9.66 11.06 6.54
CA LYS A 7 -9.78 9.80 7.30
C LYS A 7 -11.18 9.19 7.20
N THR A 8 -12.22 9.98 6.94
CA THR A 8 -13.56 9.44 6.68
C THR A 8 -13.65 8.84 5.27
N PHE A 9 -13.07 9.46 4.24
CA PHE A 9 -13.26 9.03 2.85
C PHE A 9 -12.62 7.66 2.53
N ILE A 10 -11.40 7.41 3.00
CA ILE A 10 -10.70 6.12 2.79
C ILE A 10 -11.34 5.00 3.64
N LEU A 11 -11.77 5.31 4.86
CA LEU A 11 -12.38 4.32 5.76
C LEU A 11 -13.79 3.92 5.31
N PHE A 12 -14.56 4.86 4.73
CA PHE A 12 -15.95 4.60 4.32
C PHE A 12 -16.06 3.79 3.02
N SER A 13 -15.07 3.87 2.10
CA SER A 13 -15.07 3.05 0.89
C SER A 13 -14.68 1.58 1.16
N MET A 14 -13.96 1.30 2.24
CA MET A 14 -13.53 -0.06 2.60
C MET A 14 -14.46 -0.78 3.57
N ILE A 15 -15.10 -0.07 4.53
CA ILE A 15 -16.05 -0.70 5.48
C ILE A 15 -17.28 -1.29 4.77
N LEU A 16 -17.74 -0.67 3.67
CA LEU A 16 -18.93 -1.12 2.95
C LEU A 16 -18.74 -2.39 2.10
N LEU A 17 -17.52 -2.89 1.94
CA LEU A 17 -17.26 -4.20 1.31
C LEU A 17 -17.61 -5.40 2.20
N PHE A 18 -17.93 -5.18 3.49
CA PHE A 18 -18.31 -6.23 4.44
C PHE A 18 -19.69 -6.04 5.10
N SER A 19 -20.49 -5.05 4.67
CA SER A 19 -21.79 -4.73 5.30
C SER A 19 -23.01 -4.77 4.37
N SER A 20 -22.95 -5.54 3.28
CA SER A 20 -24.10 -5.78 2.38
C SER A 20 -24.39 -7.26 2.16
N SER A 21 -24.42 -8.04 3.24
CA SER A 21 -25.21 -9.28 3.28
C SER A 21 -26.59 -8.96 3.87
N ILE A 22 -27.64 -9.62 3.36
CA ILE A 22 -29.07 -9.41 3.70
C ILE A 22 -29.69 -8.14 3.09
N ILE A 23 -30.08 -8.23 1.82
CA ILE A 23 -31.50 -8.26 1.41
C ILE A 23 -31.60 -9.28 0.26
N LYS A 24 -32.62 -10.15 0.28
CA LYS A 24 -32.80 -11.22 -0.71
C LYS A 24 -33.57 -10.73 -1.93
N THR A 25 -33.02 -10.94 -3.13
CA THR A 25 -33.81 -11.23 -4.33
C THR A 25 -33.15 -12.37 -5.10
N THR A 26 -33.74 -13.56 -5.02
CA THR A 26 -33.26 -14.77 -5.69
C THR A 26 -33.72 -14.80 -7.15
N ALA A 27 -32.78 -14.83 -8.09
CA ALA A 27 -33.04 -15.27 -9.46
C ALA A 27 -32.38 -16.64 -9.66
N TYR A 28 -33.17 -17.65 -10.01
CA TYR A 28 -32.68 -19.00 -10.28
C TYR A 28 -32.00 -19.06 -11.64
N ALA A 29 -30.79 -19.60 -11.69
CA ALA A 29 -30.22 -20.17 -12.90
C ALA A 29 -30.33 -21.70 -12.79
N VAL A 30 -30.97 -22.32 -13.79
CA VAL A 30 -30.98 -23.78 -13.96
C VAL A 30 -29.97 -24.10 -15.05
N GLU A 31 -28.92 -24.82 -14.71
CA GLU A 31 -28.05 -25.49 -15.68
C GLU A 31 -28.29 -26.99 -15.61
N GLU A 32 -28.68 -27.57 -16.75
CA GLU A 32 -28.85 -29.01 -16.88
C GLU A 32 -27.50 -29.70 -16.98
N ASN A 33 -27.27 -30.69 -16.12
CA ASN A 33 -26.12 -31.59 -16.24
C ASN A 33 -26.32 -32.53 -17.43
N LEU A 34 -25.39 -32.51 -18.38
CA LEU A 34 -25.21 -33.61 -19.33
C LEU A 34 -23.73 -34.02 -19.37
N SER A 35 -23.43 -35.05 -18.60
CA SER A 35 -22.10 -35.65 -18.50
C SER A 35 -21.80 -36.56 -19.69
N THR A 36 -20.67 -36.34 -20.37
CA THR A 36 -19.96 -37.41 -21.08
C THR A 36 -18.45 -37.30 -20.83
N SER A 37 -17.84 -38.45 -20.58
CA SER A 37 -16.43 -38.60 -20.20
C SER A 37 -15.57 -38.99 -21.39
N SER A 38 -14.43 -38.32 -21.58
CA SER A 38 -13.25 -38.94 -22.19
C SER A 38 -11.97 -38.16 -21.91
N THR A 39 -11.02 -38.79 -21.22
CA THR A 39 -9.60 -38.41 -21.20
C THR A 39 -8.99 -38.53 -22.60
N PRO A 40 -7.90 -37.81 -22.89
CA PRO A 40 -6.67 -38.56 -23.13
C PRO A 40 -5.38 -37.94 -22.57
N SER A 41 -4.35 -38.78 -22.56
CA SER A 41 -3.01 -38.56 -22.03
C SER A 41 -2.08 -37.70 -22.89
N THR A 42 -1.02 -37.22 -22.24
CA THR A 42 0.20 -36.63 -22.81
C THR A 42 0.82 -37.40 -23.99
N GLN A 43 1.30 -36.67 -25.00
CA GLN A 43 2.56 -37.04 -25.65
C GLN A 43 3.29 -35.80 -26.20
N LYS A 44 4.63 -35.76 -26.05
CA LYS A 44 5.52 -34.79 -26.69
C LYS A 44 5.51 -35.00 -28.21
N ASN A 45 5.70 -33.92 -28.98
CA ASN A 45 6.84 -33.85 -29.89
C ASN A 45 7.21 -32.42 -30.28
N THR A 46 8.50 -32.24 -30.52
CA THR A 46 9.16 -31.04 -31.06
C THR A 46 8.92 -30.91 -32.56
N GLU A 47 8.85 -29.68 -33.08
CA GLU A 47 9.89 -29.20 -34.01
C GLU A 47 9.83 -27.70 -34.31
N THR A 48 10.99 -27.17 -34.71
CA THR A 48 11.27 -25.77 -35.03
C THR A 48 10.98 -25.41 -36.48
N SER A 49 10.64 -24.17 -36.77
CA SER A 49 11.01 -23.55 -38.05
C SER A 49 11.35 -22.05 -37.91
N LYS A 50 12.30 -21.60 -38.73
CA LYS A 50 12.92 -20.27 -38.68
C LYS A 50 12.23 -19.28 -39.61
N ALA A 51 12.41 -17.99 -39.32
CA ALA A 51 12.07 -16.89 -40.20
C ALA A 51 12.98 -16.79 -41.45
N THR A 52 12.47 -16.16 -42.50
CA THR A 52 13.27 -15.42 -43.48
C THR A 52 12.50 -14.20 -44.02
N LYS A 53 13.26 -13.14 -44.31
CA LYS A 53 12.86 -11.99 -45.14
C LYS A 53 12.92 -12.41 -46.64
N ASP A 54 12.66 -11.63 -47.70
CA ASP A 54 12.93 -10.21 -47.97
C ASP A 54 12.20 -9.71 -49.26
N THR A 55 11.88 -8.40 -49.29
CA THR A 55 11.85 -7.43 -50.42
C THR A 55 11.30 -7.69 -51.87
N VAL A 56 10.34 -6.82 -52.25
CA VAL A 56 10.38 -5.82 -53.39
C VAL A 56 10.00 -6.18 -54.86
N SER A 57 9.22 -5.24 -55.46
CA SER A 57 9.08 -4.91 -56.91
C SER A 57 8.26 -5.86 -57.81
N SER A 58 7.50 -5.43 -58.83
CA SER A 58 6.85 -4.15 -59.26
C SER A 58 5.89 -4.50 -60.41
N ASN A 59 4.90 -3.65 -60.74
CA ASN A 59 4.53 -3.35 -62.15
C ASN A 59 3.42 -2.30 -62.27
N ASP A 60 3.68 -1.27 -63.07
CA ASP A 60 2.67 -0.36 -63.64
C ASP A 60 2.02 -0.97 -64.90
N ASN A 61 0.79 -0.55 -65.22
CA ASN A 61 0.55 0.12 -66.51
C ASN A 61 -0.83 0.80 -66.61
N LEU A 62 -0.89 1.87 -67.40
CA LEU A 62 -2.06 2.74 -67.60
C LEU A 62 -2.95 2.28 -68.78
N ASN A 63 -4.22 2.72 -68.79
CA ASN A 63 -4.65 3.62 -69.88
C ASN A 63 -5.89 4.49 -69.56
N LYS A 64 -6.06 5.58 -70.34
CA LYS A 64 -7.05 6.66 -70.17
C LYS A 64 -8.29 6.53 -71.08
N ASN A 65 -9.39 7.19 -70.69
CA ASN A 65 -10.11 8.24 -71.44
C ASN A 65 -11.22 8.83 -70.53
N SER A 66 -11.28 10.14 -70.24
CA SER A 66 -11.82 11.26 -71.06
C SER A 66 -13.34 11.11 -71.31
N SER A 67 -14.23 12.09 -71.08
CA SER A 67 -14.08 13.55 -71.31
C SER A 67 -14.95 14.43 -70.38
N ASN A 68 -14.77 15.75 -70.47
CA ASN A 68 -15.30 16.79 -69.57
C ASN A 68 -16.42 17.66 -70.22
N SER A 69 -16.94 18.65 -69.46
CA SER A 69 -17.66 19.89 -69.91
C SER A 69 -19.17 19.82 -70.19
N SER A 70 -19.99 20.86 -69.99
CA SER A 70 -19.84 22.11 -69.20
C SER A 70 -21.20 22.86 -69.02
N SER A 71 -21.23 23.82 -68.09
CA SER A 71 -22.25 24.89 -67.87
C SER A 71 -22.79 25.57 -69.15
N THR A 72 -24.01 26.13 -69.21
CA THR A 72 -24.40 27.45 -68.62
C THR A 72 -25.90 27.80 -68.78
N THR A 73 -26.42 28.67 -67.88
CA THR A 73 -27.48 29.72 -68.08
C THR A 73 -28.89 29.34 -68.58
N ASN A 74 -29.96 30.16 -68.44
CA ASN A 74 -30.47 31.12 -67.42
C ASN A 74 -31.86 31.60 -67.95
N THR A 75 -32.74 32.17 -67.11
CA THR A 75 -33.96 32.97 -67.49
C THR A 75 -35.09 32.28 -68.31
N ASP A 76 -36.37 32.70 -68.33
CA ASP A 76 -37.30 33.32 -67.36
C ASP A 76 -38.74 33.37 -67.99
N ILE A 77 -39.77 33.81 -67.24
CA ILE A 77 -41.06 34.41 -67.73
C ILE A 77 -42.20 33.49 -68.26
N ASN A 78 -43.14 33.19 -67.33
CA ASN A 78 -44.59 33.53 -67.33
C ASN A 78 -45.64 33.07 -68.39
N LYS A 79 -46.81 32.71 -67.82
CA LYS A 79 -48.21 32.97 -68.27
C LYS A 79 -48.72 32.26 -69.53
N ASP A 80 -50.02 32.00 -69.71
CA ASP A 80 -51.24 32.06 -68.88
C ASP A 80 -52.23 31.07 -69.56
N TYR A 81 -53.20 30.48 -68.85
CA TYR A 81 -54.58 30.39 -69.36
C TYR A 81 -55.56 29.89 -68.28
N ASN A 82 -56.72 30.55 -68.23
CA ASN A 82 -57.73 30.38 -67.20
C ASN A 82 -59.06 30.00 -67.88
N SER A 83 -59.79 29.01 -67.38
CA SER A 83 -61.23 28.87 -67.66
C SER A 83 -61.93 27.97 -66.65
N ASN A 84 -63.02 28.49 -66.08
CA ASN A 84 -63.86 27.78 -65.11
C ASN A 84 -64.72 26.71 -65.78
N ASN A 85 -65.13 25.69 -65.02
CA ASN A 85 -66.57 25.38 -64.99
C ASN A 85 -67.03 24.82 -63.63
N LYS A 86 -68.31 25.02 -63.33
CA LYS A 86 -68.89 24.95 -61.98
C LYS A 86 -69.93 23.83 -61.89
N ALA A 87 -69.82 22.94 -60.90
CA ALA A 87 -70.91 22.04 -60.52
C ALA A 87 -70.84 21.74 -59.01
N ASN A 88 -71.91 22.05 -58.28
CA ASN A 88 -72.08 21.65 -56.88
C ASN A 88 -72.63 20.21 -56.85
N THR A 89 -72.03 19.37 -55.99
CA THR A 89 -72.71 18.19 -55.45
C THR A 89 -72.37 18.12 -53.97
N GLU A 90 -73.39 18.16 -53.11
CA GLU A 90 -73.22 18.01 -51.67
C GLU A 90 -72.80 16.58 -51.34
N ILE A 91 -71.68 16.43 -50.63
CA ILE A 91 -71.25 15.15 -50.06
C ILE A 91 -71.31 15.31 -48.55
N VAL A 92 -72.12 14.46 -47.90
CA VAL A 92 -72.23 14.38 -46.45
C VAL A 92 -70.88 13.96 -45.88
N THR A 93 -70.24 14.84 -45.11
CA THR A 93 -69.03 14.53 -44.36
C THR A 93 -69.40 13.77 -43.10
N GLU A 94 -69.05 12.48 -43.02
CA GLU A 94 -68.92 11.80 -41.73
C GLU A 94 -67.78 12.47 -40.94
N GLU A 95 -68.08 12.99 -39.75
CA GLU A 95 -67.07 13.44 -38.82
C GLU A 95 -66.26 12.22 -38.33
N LYS A 96 -65.10 11.99 -38.95
CA LYS A 96 -64.05 11.22 -38.29
C LYS A 96 -63.68 11.95 -37.01
N LYS A 97 -64.10 11.41 -35.86
CA LYS A 97 -63.41 11.69 -34.59
C LYS A 97 -61.96 11.27 -34.78
N GLU A 98 -61.06 12.25 -34.80
CA GLU A 98 -59.63 11.99 -34.65
C GLU A 98 -59.43 11.37 -33.26
N GLU A 99 -58.97 10.13 -33.24
CA GLU A 99 -58.62 9.42 -32.02
C GLU A 99 -57.35 10.06 -31.47
N VAL A 100 -57.51 10.89 -30.42
CA VAL A 100 -56.38 11.61 -29.80
C VAL A 100 -55.45 10.59 -29.17
N ILE A 101 -54.31 10.35 -29.81
CA ILE A 101 -53.31 9.40 -29.34
C ILE A 101 -52.62 9.99 -28.11
N ASP A 102 -52.84 9.34 -26.97
CA ASP A 102 -52.26 9.73 -25.68
C ASP A 102 -50.85 9.12 -25.51
N TYR A 103 -49.94 9.93 -24.97
CA TYR A 103 -48.51 9.64 -24.84
C TYR A 103 -48.03 10.13 -23.47
N ASP A 104 -47.65 9.21 -22.58
CA ASP A 104 -47.35 9.55 -21.18
C ASP A 104 -46.32 8.62 -20.53
N TRP A 105 -45.68 9.09 -19.47
CA TRP A 105 -44.75 8.32 -18.64
C TRP A 105 -45.43 7.95 -17.31
N LYS A 106 -45.74 6.66 -17.09
CA LYS A 106 -46.41 6.21 -15.86
C LYS A 106 -45.51 5.36 -14.99
N THR A 107 -45.53 5.63 -13.69
CA THR A 107 -44.87 4.77 -12.68
C THR A 107 -45.89 3.77 -12.15
N ILE A 108 -45.58 2.47 -12.24
CA ILE A 108 -46.39 1.36 -11.75
C ILE A 108 -45.44 0.43 -10.99
N ASP A 109 -45.77 0.07 -9.75
CA ASP A 109 -44.97 -0.80 -8.88
C ASP A 109 -43.46 -0.42 -8.83
N ASN A 110 -43.19 0.88 -8.65
CA ASN A 110 -41.86 1.52 -8.65
C ASN A 110 -41.05 1.38 -9.95
N LYS A 111 -41.68 1.00 -11.07
CA LYS A 111 -41.08 0.96 -12.40
C LYS A 111 -41.71 1.99 -13.32
N ILE A 112 -40.91 2.61 -14.17
CA ILE A 112 -41.37 3.59 -15.17
C ILE A 112 -41.71 2.84 -16.45
N TYR A 113 -42.85 3.17 -17.05
CA TYR A 113 -43.33 2.65 -18.33
C TYR A 113 -43.71 3.79 -19.27
N TYR A 114 -43.42 3.62 -20.55
CA TYR A 114 -43.94 4.50 -21.58
C TYR A 114 -45.33 4.03 -22.03
N ILE A 115 -46.28 4.95 -22.12
CA ILE A 115 -47.68 4.68 -22.43
C ILE A 115 -48.02 5.25 -23.81
N VAL A 116 -48.69 4.45 -24.64
CA VAL A 116 -49.27 4.85 -25.92
C VAL A 116 -50.72 4.36 -25.95
N ASN A 117 -51.69 5.25 -26.21
CA ASN A 117 -53.11 4.91 -26.24
C ASN A 117 -53.60 4.17 -24.98
N ASN A 118 -53.23 4.68 -23.80
CA ASN A 118 -53.54 4.08 -22.49
C ASN A 118 -53.02 2.64 -22.27
N LYS A 119 -52.08 2.15 -23.09
CA LYS A 119 -51.39 0.87 -22.93
C LYS A 119 -49.89 1.06 -22.76
N ILE A 120 -49.24 0.12 -22.07
CA ILE A 120 -47.77 0.07 -22.01
C ILE A 120 -47.24 -0.18 -23.43
N LEU A 121 -46.15 0.49 -23.78
CA LEU A 121 -45.40 0.23 -25.01
C LEU A 121 -44.64 -1.10 -24.87
N GLU A 122 -45.19 -2.17 -25.43
CA GLU A 122 -44.64 -3.54 -25.39
C GLU A 122 -43.43 -3.73 -26.35
N THR A 123 -42.38 -2.93 -26.18
CA THR A 123 -41.10 -3.07 -26.92
C THR A 123 -39.90 -3.08 -25.97
N THR A 124 -38.78 -3.64 -26.43
CA THR A 124 -37.56 -3.81 -25.65
C THR A 124 -36.35 -3.25 -26.39
N GLY A 125 -35.31 -2.86 -25.65
CA GLY A 125 -34.09 -2.29 -26.21
C GLY A 125 -34.08 -0.75 -26.23
N TRP A 126 -33.27 -0.18 -27.12
CA TRP A 126 -33.09 1.27 -27.23
C TRP A 126 -34.37 1.98 -27.67
N PHE A 127 -34.78 2.99 -26.91
CA PHE A 127 -35.99 3.80 -27.13
C PHE A 127 -35.65 5.29 -27.15
N MET A 128 -36.29 6.05 -28.03
CA MET A 128 -36.34 7.52 -27.96
C MET A 128 -37.78 7.98 -28.16
N GLU A 129 -38.26 8.88 -27.31
CA GLU A 129 -39.66 9.32 -27.32
C GLU A 129 -40.09 9.91 -28.68
N LYS A 130 -39.21 10.69 -29.31
CA LYS A 130 -39.40 11.31 -30.64
C LYS A 130 -39.67 10.33 -31.79
N ASP A 131 -39.38 9.05 -31.63
CA ASP A 131 -39.57 8.05 -32.70
C ASP A 131 -40.98 7.46 -32.68
N ILE A 132 -41.78 7.74 -31.64
CA ILE A 132 -43.16 7.26 -31.48
C ILE A 132 -44.14 8.40 -31.14
N ASN A 133 -43.69 9.45 -30.44
CA ASN A 133 -44.49 10.63 -30.07
C ASN A 133 -44.27 11.79 -31.07
N PRO A 134 -45.23 12.09 -31.97
CA PRO A 134 -45.11 13.19 -32.94
C PRO A 134 -45.11 14.58 -32.29
N ASN A 135 -45.50 14.68 -31.01
CA ASN A 135 -45.48 15.94 -30.27
C ASN A 135 -44.07 16.34 -29.82
N ILE A 136 -43.09 15.43 -29.83
CA ILE A 136 -41.71 15.72 -29.41
C ILE A 136 -40.92 16.34 -30.56
N THR A 137 -40.66 17.64 -30.44
CA THR A 137 -39.99 18.47 -31.44
C THR A 137 -38.55 18.76 -31.06
N ARG A 138 -37.75 19.32 -31.98
CA ARG A 138 -36.37 19.76 -31.72
C ARG A 138 -36.23 20.84 -30.62
N LYS A 139 -37.33 21.44 -30.15
CA LYS A 139 -37.34 22.42 -29.07
C LYS A 139 -37.42 21.77 -27.68
N ASP A 140 -37.87 20.52 -27.63
CA ASP A 140 -38.11 19.81 -26.38
C ASP A 140 -36.81 19.28 -25.78
N LYS A 141 -36.64 19.47 -24.47
CA LYS A 141 -35.43 19.10 -23.73
C LYS A 141 -35.04 17.62 -23.94
N ASN A 142 -36.05 16.75 -24.06
CA ASN A 142 -35.88 15.31 -24.17
C ASN A 142 -35.82 14.81 -25.64
N TYR A 143 -35.79 15.70 -26.65
CA TYR A 143 -35.75 15.30 -28.07
C TYR A 143 -34.59 14.36 -28.44
N LYS A 144 -33.47 14.47 -27.72
CA LYS A 144 -32.29 13.59 -27.87
C LYS A 144 -32.14 12.55 -26.76
N ALA A 145 -33.08 12.46 -25.82
CA ALA A 145 -33.04 11.49 -24.74
C ALA A 145 -33.11 10.07 -25.31
N LYS A 146 -32.18 9.22 -24.86
CA LYS A 146 -32.19 7.78 -25.09
C LYS A 146 -32.57 7.10 -23.80
N TYR A 147 -33.39 6.07 -23.92
CA TYR A 147 -33.83 5.19 -22.85
C TYR A 147 -33.53 3.75 -23.27
N TYR A 148 -33.57 2.82 -22.31
CA TYR A 148 -33.54 1.39 -22.61
C TYR A 148 -34.71 0.72 -21.91
N LEU A 149 -35.52 -0.02 -22.67
CA LEU A 149 -36.66 -0.78 -22.15
C LEU A 149 -36.23 -2.23 -21.91
N ASP A 150 -36.37 -2.72 -20.69
CA ASP A 150 -35.99 -4.09 -20.31
C ASP A 150 -37.03 -5.13 -20.77
N LYS A 151 -36.78 -6.41 -20.51
CA LYS A 151 -37.64 -7.52 -20.94
C LYS A 151 -39.10 -7.47 -20.44
N ASP A 152 -39.37 -6.67 -19.41
CA ASP A 152 -40.72 -6.44 -18.86
C ASP A 152 -41.33 -5.10 -19.32
N PHE A 153 -40.73 -4.47 -20.34
CA PHE A 153 -41.10 -3.18 -20.92
C PHE A 153 -40.92 -1.96 -20.00
N SER A 154 -40.31 -2.14 -18.81
CA SER A 154 -39.97 -1.03 -17.93
C SER A 154 -38.68 -0.33 -18.37
N VAL A 155 -38.57 0.96 -18.06
CA VAL A 155 -37.37 1.75 -18.30
C VAL A 155 -36.28 1.37 -17.30
N VAL A 156 -35.09 1.10 -17.81
CA VAL A 156 -33.88 0.91 -17.01
C VAL A 156 -33.48 2.21 -16.31
N ILE A 157 -33.19 2.11 -15.01
CA ILE A 157 -32.59 3.15 -14.18
C ILE A 157 -31.28 2.66 -13.56
N GLY A 158 -30.31 3.56 -13.35
CA GLY A 158 -28.99 3.21 -12.83
C GLY A 158 -28.11 2.47 -13.83
N TRP A 159 -27.21 1.63 -13.33
CA TRP A 159 -26.25 0.87 -14.14
C TRP A 159 -26.89 -0.32 -14.85
N LYS A 160 -26.64 -0.47 -16.15
CA LYS A 160 -27.04 -1.64 -16.95
C LYS A 160 -25.96 -2.01 -17.95
N GLN A 161 -25.66 -3.30 -18.03
CA GLN A 161 -24.84 -3.85 -19.10
C GLN A 161 -25.73 -4.24 -20.29
N ILE A 162 -25.40 -3.71 -21.48
CA ILE A 162 -26.10 -3.93 -22.75
C ILE A 162 -25.02 -4.33 -23.75
N GLU A 163 -25.12 -5.52 -24.34
CA GLU A 163 -24.14 -6.04 -25.32
C GLU A 163 -22.68 -5.96 -24.80
N ASN A 164 -22.48 -6.38 -23.54
CA ASN A 164 -21.24 -6.31 -22.76
C ASN A 164 -20.73 -4.90 -22.39
N ILE A 165 -21.36 -3.82 -22.88
CA ILE A 165 -21.00 -2.43 -22.57
C ILE A 165 -21.84 -1.92 -21.40
N TRP A 166 -21.22 -1.21 -20.45
CA TRP A 166 -21.93 -0.58 -19.34
C TRP A 166 -22.42 0.82 -19.70
N TYR A 167 -23.68 1.08 -19.38
CA TYR A 167 -24.35 2.38 -19.48
C TYR A 167 -24.94 2.75 -18.11
N TYR A 168 -25.15 4.05 -17.89
CA TYR A 168 -25.87 4.55 -16.71
C TYR A 168 -27.08 5.38 -17.16
N PHE A 169 -28.22 5.12 -16.53
CA PHE A 169 -29.47 5.84 -16.75
C PHE A 169 -29.82 6.62 -15.47
N ASP A 170 -30.27 7.86 -15.59
CA ASP A 170 -30.67 8.67 -14.42
C ASP A 170 -32.00 8.19 -13.81
N VAL A 171 -32.50 8.91 -12.81
CA VAL A 171 -33.76 8.56 -12.12
C VAL A 171 -35.00 8.78 -12.99
N GLN A 172 -34.87 9.43 -14.15
CA GLN A 172 -35.89 9.51 -15.20
C GLN A 172 -35.68 8.45 -16.30
N GLY A 173 -34.66 7.60 -16.17
CA GLY A 173 -34.28 6.58 -17.15
C GLY A 173 -33.58 7.14 -18.39
N ILE A 174 -33.12 8.38 -18.37
CA ILE A 174 -32.37 8.98 -19.48
C ILE A 174 -30.92 8.50 -19.40
N MET A 175 -30.43 7.93 -20.49
CA MET A 175 -29.03 7.51 -20.64
C MET A 175 -28.09 8.71 -20.50
N GLN A 176 -27.16 8.63 -19.55
CA GLN A 176 -26.20 9.70 -19.28
C GLN A 176 -24.99 9.63 -20.22
N THR A 177 -24.27 10.75 -20.32
CA THR A 177 -22.98 10.88 -21.03
C THR A 177 -22.09 11.84 -20.24
N GLY A 178 -20.78 11.77 -20.41
CA GLY A 178 -19.82 12.57 -19.66
C GLY A 178 -19.56 12.06 -18.25
N TRP A 179 -19.20 12.97 -17.35
CA TRP A 179 -18.89 12.67 -15.95
C TRP A 179 -20.14 12.40 -15.11
N ILE A 180 -20.15 11.28 -14.39
CA ILE A 180 -21.18 10.97 -13.39
C ILE A 180 -20.52 10.62 -12.05
N PHE A 181 -21.22 10.88 -10.95
CA PHE A 181 -20.82 10.48 -9.61
C PHE A 181 -21.81 9.46 -9.03
N ASN A 182 -21.33 8.24 -8.74
CA ASN A 182 -22.11 7.15 -8.17
C ASN A 182 -21.22 6.33 -7.22
N ASN A 183 -21.03 6.81 -5.98
CA ASN A 183 -20.05 6.26 -5.02
C ASN A 183 -18.59 6.27 -5.54
N GLY A 184 -18.30 7.23 -6.42
CA GLY A 184 -17.05 7.32 -7.19
C GLY A 184 -17.32 8.08 -8.50
N TRP A 185 -16.27 8.63 -9.12
CA TRP A 185 -16.39 9.28 -10.43
C TRP A 185 -16.25 8.27 -11.56
N TYR A 186 -17.12 8.35 -12.56
CA TYR A 186 -17.07 7.56 -13.79
C TYR A 186 -17.17 8.50 -14.99
N TYR A 187 -16.68 8.07 -16.13
CA TYR A 187 -16.87 8.77 -17.39
C TYR A 187 -17.54 7.86 -18.41
N LEU A 188 -18.62 8.37 -18.99
CA LEU A 188 -19.32 7.78 -20.13
C LEU A 188 -18.97 8.63 -21.36
N ASP A 189 -18.66 8.03 -22.50
CA ASP A 189 -18.42 8.81 -23.71
C ASP A 189 -19.73 9.29 -24.38
N SER A 190 -19.61 9.83 -25.60
CA SER A 190 -20.75 10.36 -26.36
C SER A 190 -21.77 9.30 -26.82
N SER A 191 -21.42 8.01 -26.86
CA SER A 191 -22.41 6.94 -27.07
C SER A 191 -23.12 6.54 -25.78
N GLY A 192 -22.56 6.91 -24.62
CA GLY A 192 -23.01 6.51 -23.28
C GLY A 192 -22.15 5.39 -22.66
N GLU A 193 -21.08 4.98 -23.33
CA GLU A 193 -20.29 3.81 -22.96
C GLU A 193 -19.34 4.15 -21.82
N MET A 194 -19.40 3.38 -20.73
CA MET A 194 -18.50 3.53 -19.59
C MET A 194 -17.06 3.21 -19.96
N LYS A 195 -16.15 4.15 -19.68
CA LYS A 195 -14.73 3.97 -19.97
C LYS A 195 -14.00 3.25 -18.83
N THR A 196 -13.06 2.40 -19.20
CA THR A 196 -12.10 1.72 -18.34
C THR A 196 -10.68 1.96 -18.87
N GLY A 197 -9.67 1.78 -18.02
CA GLY A 197 -8.26 1.99 -18.37
C GLY A 197 -7.89 3.46 -18.63
N TRP A 198 -6.77 3.65 -19.33
CA TRP A 198 -6.22 4.96 -19.69
C TRP A 198 -7.11 5.70 -20.71
N ASN A 199 -7.58 6.89 -20.34
CA ASN A 199 -8.43 7.73 -21.20
C ASN A 199 -7.98 9.20 -21.13
N LYS A 200 -7.96 9.87 -22.28
CA LYS A 200 -7.72 11.32 -22.37
C LYS A 200 -9.04 12.05 -22.53
N ILE A 201 -9.36 12.96 -21.61
CA ILE A 201 -10.63 13.71 -21.59
C ILE A 201 -10.29 15.19 -21.57
N GLY A 202 -10.51 15.88 -22.69
CA GLY A 202 -10.03 17.25 -22.89
C GLY A 202 -8.50 17.29 -22.97
N MET A 203 -7.87 18.09 -22.11
CA MET A 203 -6.41 18.17 -22.02
C MET A 203 -5.81 17.14 -21.07
N ASP A 204 -6.59 16.66 -20.10
CA ASP A 204 -6.14 15.83 -18.99
C ASP A 204 -6.21 14.32 -19.33
N THR A 205 -5.38 13.52 -18.65
CA THR A 205 -5.39 12.05 -18.73
C THR A 205 -5.86 11.46 -17.42
N TYR A 206 -6.71 10.44 -17.50
CA TYR A 206 -7.32 9.73 -16.38
C TYR A 206 -7.06 8.23 -16.52
N TYR A 207 -7.09 7.50 -15.40
CA TYR A 207 -7.18 6.05 -15.41
C TYR A 207 -8.43 5.61 -14.67
N PHE A 208 -9.29 4.86 -15.36
CA PHE A 208 -10.48 4.25 -14.79
C PHE A 208 -10.17 2.78 -14.46
N ASN A 209 -10.50 2.33 -13.24
CA ASN A 209 -10.26 0.95 -12.83
C ASN A 209 -11.13 -0.04 -13.64
N LYS A 210 -10.96 -1.35 -13.41
CA LYS A 210 -11.74 -2.40 -14.10
C LYS A 210 -13.26 -2.32 -13.89
N TYR A 211 -13.73 -1.53 -12.92
CA TYR A 211 -15.13 -1.25 -12.64
C TYR A 211 -15.59 0.13 -13.16
N GLY A 212 -14.74 0.87 -13.88
CA GLY A 212 -15.05 2.18 -14.46
C GLY A 212 -14.87 3.38 -13.54
N GLN A 213 -14.39 3.21 -12.31
CA GLN A 213 -14.16 4.31 -11.37
C GLN A 213 -12.82 5.00 -11.63
N ALA A 214 -12.80 6.32 -11.67
CA ALA A 214 -11.59 7.12 -11.77
C ALA A 214 -10.66 6.89 -10.58
N THR A 215 -9.38 6.65 -10.85
CA THR A 215 -8.34 6.49 -9.84
C THR A 215 -7.89 7.85 -9.32
N VAL A 216 -7.66 7.93 -8.01
CA VAL A 216 -7.07 9.09 -7.31
C VAL A 216 -5.89 8.63 -6.46
N GLY A 217 -4.95 9.54 -6.17
CA GLY A 217 -3.74 9.27 -5.39
C GLY A 217 -2.69 8.45 -6.15
N LYS A 218 -1.72 7.90 -5.40
CA LYS A 218 -0.65 7.05 -5.91
C LYS A 218 -1.18 5.66 -6.26
N LYS A 219 -0.94 5.17 -7.48
CA LYS A 219 -1.39 3.85 -7.94
C LYS A 219 -0.35 3.12 -8.79
N LEU A 220 -0.18 1.82 -8.52
CA LEU A 220 0.60 0.91 -9.36
C LEU A 220 -0.27 0.43 -10.53
N ILE A 221 0.17 0.67 -11.76
CA ILE A 221 -0.48 0.27 -13.01
C ILE A 221 0.62 -0.25 -13.94
N ASP A 222 0.46 -1.46 -14.49
CA ASP A 222 1.44 -2.08 -15.40
C ASP A 222 2.90 -2.03 -14.86
N SER A 223 3.06 -2.39 -13.58
CA SER A 223 4.31 -2.35 -12.80
C SER A 223 4.99 -0.97 -12.71
N LYS A 224 4.23 0.12 -12.89
CA LYS A 224 4.71 1.50 -12.79
C LYS A 224 3.84 2.32 -11.85
N TRP A 225 4.47 3.17 -11.04
CA TRP A 225 3.75 4.09 -10.17
C TRP A 225 3.31 5.33 -10.92
N TYR A 226 2.07 5.73 -10.72
CA TYR A 226 1.50 6.98 -11.23
C TYR A 226 0.83 7.72 -10.06
N PHE A 227 0.68 9.04 -10.18
CA PHE A 227 -0.09 9.83 -9.24
C PHE A 227 -1.25 10.53 -9.95
N PHE A 228 -2.43 10.46 -9.35
CA PHE A 228 -3.62 11.15 -9.83
C PHE A 228 -4.11 12.13 -8.75
N ASP A 229 -4.50 13.34 -9.15
CA ASP A 229 -4.97 14.36 -8.22
C ASP A 229 -6.35 14.02 -7.60
N GLU A 230 -6.88 14.91 -6.76
CA GLU A 230 -8.21 14.78 -6.15
C GLU A 230 -9.38 14.68 -7.16
N ARG A 231 -9.13 14.98 -8.45
CA ARG A 231 -10.10 14.92 -9.56
C ARG A 231 -9.82 13.74 -10.50
N GLY A 232 -8.79 12.94 -10.22
CA GLY A 232 -8.35 11.81 -11.02
C GLY A 232 -7.47 12.15 -12.22
N ARG A 233 -6.93 13.38 -12.28
CA ARG A 233 -6.02 13.82 -13.35
C ARG A 233 -4.61 13.35 -13.09
N LEU A 234 -3.98 12.74 -14.09
CA LEU A 234 -2.60 12.26 -14.03
C LEU A 234 -1.61 13.41 -13.87
N GLU A 235 -0.86 13.42 -12.76
CA GLU A 235 0.17 14.42 -12.50
C GLU A 235 1.46 14.15 -13.29
N LYS A 236 2.10 15.24 -13.75
CA LYS A 236 3.30 15.20 -14.61
C LYS A 236 4.27 16.32 -14.27
N GLY A 237 5.56 16.02 -14.28
CA GLY A 237 6.58 16.94 -13.80
C GLY A 237 6.56 17.02 -12.26
N PHE A 238 6.78 18.22 -11.73
CA PHE A 238 6.79 18.47 -10.28
C PHE A 238 5.38 18.80 -9.79
N PHE A 239 4.93 18.13 -8.72
CA PHE A 239 3.63 18.36 -8.08
C PHE A 239 3.73 18.21 -6.56
N ASP A 240 2.88 18.91 -5.82
CA ASP A 240 2.88 18.89 -4.35
C ASP A 240 1.73 18.04 -3.82
N TYR A 241 2.02 17.19 -2.83
CA TYR A 241 1.02 16.38 -2.13
C TYR A 241 1.38 16.23 -0.65
N ASN A 242 0.41 16.50 0.23
CA ASN A 242 0.57 16.44 1.70
C ASN A 242 1.78 17.22 2.27
N GLY A 243 2.23 18.27 1.58
CA GLY A 243 3.36 19.11 2.00
C GLY A 243 4.74 18.59 1.57
N LYS A 244 4.81 17.49 0.82
CA LYS A 244 6.03 17.04 0.13
C LYS A 244 5.88 17.27 -1.38
N THR A 245 6.98 17.61 -2.06
CA THR A 245 7.02 17.74 -3.53
C THR A 245 7.51 16.44 -4.14
N TYR A 246 6.84 15.99 -5.21
CA TYR A 246 7.10 14.76 -5.95
C TYR A 246 7.49 15.07 -7.41
N TYR A 247 8.00 14.06 -8.12
CA TYR A 247 8.26 14.16 -9.56
C TYR A 247 7.77 12.93 -10.34
N SER A 248 7.01 13.20 -11.40
CA SER A 248 6.65 12.24 -12.45
C SER A 248 7.25 12.64 -13.79
N ASP A 249 7.61 11.67 -14.63
CA ASP A 249 8.11 11.90 -15.99
C ASP A 249 7.02 12.45 -16.94
N ASN A 250 7.38 12.67 -18.21
CA ASN A 250 6.43 13.13 -19.24
C ASN A 250 5.32 12.11 -19.56
N SER A 251 5.50 10.83 -19.19
CA SER A 251 4.50 9.78 -19.27
C SER A 251 3.56 9.79 -18.06
N GLY A 252 3.95 10.42 -16.95
CA GLY A 252 3.26 10.42 -15.66
C GLY A 252 3.79 9.38 -14.67
N ILE A 253 4.87 8.68 -15.00
CA ILE A 253 5.50 7.65 -14.16
C ILE A 253 6.26 8.36 -13.04
N MET A 254 5.91 8.07 -11.79
CA MET A 254 6.64 8.55 -10.61
C MET A 254 8.05 7.98 -10.59
N VAL A 255 9.02 8.84 -10.33
CA VAL A 255 10.45 8.49 -10.32
C VAL A 255 10.93 8.19 -8.89
N THR A 256 11.98 7.40 -8.75
CA THR A 256 12.72 7.17 -7.50
C THR A 256 14.23 7.12 -7.79
N ASN A 257 15.03 7.41 -6.77
CA ASN A 257 16.51 7.32 -6.75
C ASN A 257 17.23 7.95 -7.96
N GLN A 258 16.74 9.08 -8.46
CA GLN A 258 17.17 9.65 -9.75
C GLN A 258 17.47 11.15 -9.69
N TRP A 259 18.56 11.55 -10.35
CA TRP A 259 18.87 12.96 -10.62
C TRP A 259 18.01 13.53 -11.75
N ILE A 260 17.44 14.71 -11.54
CA ILE A 260 16.62 15.45 -12.52
C ILE A 260 17.24 16.84 -12.75
N ASN A 261 17.43 17.21 -14.01
CA ASN A 261 17.87 18.54 -14.42
C ASN A 261 16.69 19.33 -15.00
N LYS A 262 16.42 20.54 -14.50
CA LYS A 262 15.36 21.42 -15.00
C LYS A 262 15.85 22.87 -15.02
N GLY A 263 16.08 23.39 -16.23
CA GLY A 263 16.73 24.70 -16.41
C GLY A 263 18.16 24.67 -15.86
N SER A 264 18.52 25.66 -15.05
CA SER A 264 19.80 25.76 -14.34
C SER A 264 19.87 24.96 -13.04
N HIS A 265 18.83 24.22 -12.67
CA HIS A 265 18.71 23.55 -11.37
C HIS A 265 18.78 22.03 -11.51
N LYS A 266 19.44 21.40 -10.53
CA LYS A 266 19.56 19.94 -10.38
C LYS A 266 18.90 19.54 -9.07
N PHE A 267 18.09 18.48 -9.14
CA PHE A 267 17.28 17.91 -8.06
C PHE A 267 17.61 16.42 -7.95
N TYR A 268 17.46 15.84 -6.77
CA TYR A 268 17.43 14.39 -6.59
C TYR A 268 16.03 13.97 -6.13
N ILE A 269 15.51 12.89 -6.73
CA ILE A 269 14.26 12.24 -6.33
C ILE A 269 14.63 11.01 -5.51
N LYS A 270 14.14 10.95 -4.28
CA LYS A 270 14.46 9.92 -3.28
C LYS A 270 13.70 8.61 -3.50
N SER A 271 13.93 7.63 -2.63
CA SER A 271 13.28 6.32 -2.66
C SER A 271 11.77 6.34 -2.34
N ASP A 272 11.28 7.39 -1.66
CA ASP A 272 9.85 7.66 -1.42
C ASP A 272 9.17 8.48 -2.55
N SER A 273 9.89 8.72 -3.66
CA SER A 273 9.51 9.57 -4.80
C SER A 273 9.44 11.08 -4.50
N THR A 274 9.84 11.54 -3.31
CA THR A 274 9.88 12.97 -2.99
C THR A 274 11.21 13.60 -3.41
N ILE A 275 11.26 14.93 -3.53
CA ILE A 275 12.53 15.63 -3.78
C ILE A 275 13.40 15.64 -2.51
N ALA A 276 14.73 15.62 -2.68
CA ALA A 276 15.66 15.92 -1.61
C ALA A 276 15.64 17.40 -1.23
N ILE A 277 15.75 17.68 0.08
CA ILE A 277 15.90 19.00 0.73
C ILE A 277 16.87 18.83 1.90
N GLY A 278 17.63 19.87 2.28
CA GLY A 278 18.63 19.75 3.34
C GLY A 278 19.78 18.80 2.99
N ASP A 279 20.42 18.23 4.01
CA ASP A 279 21.53 17.28 3.85
C ASP A 279 21.03 15.85 3.65
N ILE A 280 21.51 15.16 2.62
CA ILE A 280 21.12 13.79 2.27
C ILE A 280 22.32 12.99 1.77
N PHE A 281 22.40 11.72 2.15
CA PHE A 281 23.43 10.80 1.65
C PHE A 281 23.00 10.17 0.32
N ILE A 282 23.82 10.31 -0.71
CA ILE A 282 23.58 9.79 -2.06
C ILE A 282 24.88 9.22 -2.64
N ASN A 283 24.91 7.91 -2.86
CA ASN A 283 26.00 7.15 -3.48
C ASN A 283 27.37 7.38 -2.81
N GLY A 284 27.40 7.44 -1.47
CA GLY A 284 28.64 7.64 -0.72
C GLY A 284 29.02 9.11 -0.46
N LEU A 285 28.22 10.09 -0.88
CA LEU A 285 28.47 11.52 -0.68
C LEU A 285 27.33 12.18 0.10
N MET A 286 27.65 13.16 0.95
CA MET A 286 26.63 14.03 1.55
C MET A 286 26.33 15.19 0.59
N GLU A 287 25.14 15.23 0.01
CA GLU A 287 24.69 16.28 -0.92
C GLU A 287 23.72 17.22 -0.17
N ASN A 288 23.85 18.54 -0.38
CA ASN A 288 23.03 19.56 0.27
C ASN A 288 22.07 20.24 -0.72
N PHE A 289 20.80 20.39 -0.34
CA PHE A 289 19.74 21.00 -1.15
C PHE A 289 19.04 22.14 -0.39
N ASP A 290 18.61 23.20 -1.08
CA ASP A 290 17.75 24.22 -0.45
C ASP A 290 16.29 23.77 -0.26
N GLU A 291 15.48 24.61 0.39
CA GLU A 291 14.05 24.38 0.66
C GLU A 291 13.17 24.13 -0.60
N ARG A 292 13.70 24.39 -1.80
CA ARG A 292 13.03 24.12 -3.09
C ARG A 292 13.61 22.89 -3.80
N GLY A 293 14.51 22.16 -3.14
CA GLY A 293 15.25 21.02 -3.65
C GLY A 293 16.32 21.37 -4.68
N TYR A 294 16.86 22.60 -4.68
CA TYR A 294 17.96 22.96 -5.58
C TYR A 294 19.29 22.54 -4.96
N LEU A 295 20.06 21.72 -5.68
CA LEU A 295 21.40 21.30 -5.25
C LEU A 295 22.31 22.52 -4.99
N LYS A 296 22.98 22.52 -3.85
CA LYS A 296 23.87 23.59 -3.36
C LYS A 296 25.35 23.19 -3.43
N GLY A 297 25.65 21.92 -3.21
CA GLY A 297 27.00 21.35 -3.17
C GLY A 297 27.00 20.00 -2.45
N TYR A 298 28.18 19.46 -2.22
CA TYR A 298 28.38 18.22 -1.47
C TYR A 298 29.61 18.31 -0.55
N ASP A 299 29.67 17.42 0.43
CA ASP A 299 30.83 17.13 1.26
C ASP A 299 31.14 15.62 1.14
N SER A 300 32.39 15.28 0.82
CA SER A 300 32.87 13.89 0.67
C SER A 300 33.33 13.27 1.98
N ASP A 301 33.58 14.07 3.01
CA ASP A 301 34.15 13.65 4.29
C ASP A 301 33.05 13.57 5.38
N ALA A 302 31.91 14.22 5.14
CA ALA A 302 30.71 14.15 5.97
C ALA A 302 30.09 12.74 6.02
N LYS A 303 29.44 12.44 7.14
CA LYS A 303 28.82 11.13 7.43
C LYS A 303 27.36 11.32 7.82
N ASN A 304 26.55 10.29 7.58
CA ASN A 304 25.19 10.20 8.08
C ASN A 304 25.17 10.10 9.63
N ASP A 305 24.09 10.60 10.24
CA ASP A 305 23.88 10.53 11.69
C ASP A 305 23.49 9.11 12.13
N LEU A 306 22.54 8.51 11.40
CA LEU A 306 21.94 7.21 11.70
C LEU A 306 22.06 6.31 10.46
N TYR A 307 22.39 5.04 10.69
CA TYR A 307 22.46 4.00 9.66
C TYR A 307 21.55 2.83 10.05
N VAL A 308 20.73 2.35 9.10
CA VAL A 308 19.94 1.13 9.24
C VAL A 308 20.27 0.21 8.05
N HIS A 309 20.47 -1.08 8.31
CA HIS A 309 20.70 -2.06 7.26
C HIS A 309 19.86 -3.32 7.51
N PHE A 310 19.05 -3.69 6.53
CA PHE A 310 18.28 -4.93 6.51
C PHE A 310 19.11 -5.98 5.76
N LEU A 311 19.62 -7.00 6.44
CA LEU A 311 20.52 -7.98 5.84
C LEU A 311 19.76 -8.94 4.93
N ASP A 312 20.42 -9.41 3.87
CA ASP A 312 19.95 -10.58 3.11
C ASP A 312 20.36 -11.88 3.81
N VAL A 313 19.58 -12.25 4.82
CA VAL A 313 19.67 -13.54 5.54
C VAL A 313 18.61 -14.54 5.05
N GLY A 314 18.10 -14.38 3.82
CA GLY A 314 17.11 -15.29 3.25
C GLY A 314 15.72 -15.16 3.89
N ASN A 315 15.12 -16.29 4.28
CA ASN A 315 13.79 -16.35 4.92
C ASN A 315 13.93 -16.24 6.45
N ALA A 316 14.64 -15.21 6.89
CA ALA A 316 15.04 -14.99 8.27
C ALA A 316 15.19 -13.48 8.51
N ASP A 317 15.33 -13.08 9.77
CA ASP A 317 15.37 -11.67 10.14
C ASP A 317 16.71 -11.26 10.76
N CYS A 318 17.29 -10.18 10.24
CA CYS A 318 18.40 -9.50 10.88
C CYS A 318 18.50 -8.05 10.37
N GLU A 319 18.29 -7.10 11.26
CA GLU A 319 18.52 -5.67 11.00
C GLU A 319 19.63 -5.12 11.90
N PHE A 320 20.58 -4.40 11.30
CA PHE A 320 21.61 -3.67 12.02
C PHE A 320 21.30 -2.17 12.05
N ILE A 321 21.45 -1.54 13.21
CA ILE A 321 21.31 -0.10 13.39
C ILE A 321 22.57 0.44 14.06
N LYS A 322 23.10 1.54 13.53
CA LYS A 322 24.11 2.36 14.20
C LYS A 322 23.51 3.73 14.50
N LEU A 323 23.38 4.02 15.79
CA LEU A 323 22.79 5.25 16.33
C LEU A 323 23.80 6.42 16.26
N PRO A 324 23.34 7.69 16.33
CA PRO A 324 24.20 8.88 16.29
C PRO A 324 25.30 8.91 17.37
N SER A 325 25.01 8.39 18.57
CA SER A 325 25.99 8.14 19.64
C SER A 325 27.13 7.18 19.27
N GLY A 326 26.97 6.38 18.21
CA GLY A 326 27.81 5.22 17.93
C GLY A 326 27.47 3.98 18.76
N GLU A 327 26.33 3.97 19.46
CA GLU A 327 25.69 2.72 19.91
C GLU A 327 25.25 1.88 18.70
N THR A 328 25.34 0.56 18.85
CA THR A 328 25.03 -0.41 17.79
C THR A 328 24.01 -1.43 18.29
N VAL A 329 23.04 -1.70 17.43
CA VAL A 329 21.87 -2.54 17.73
C VAL A 329 21.74 -3.60 16.63
N LEU A 330 21.45 -4.82 17.03
CA LEU A 330 20.86 -5.83 16.17
C LEU A 330 19.41 -6.06 16.57
N ILE A 331 18.51 -6.10 15.60
CA ILE A 331 17.18 -6.69 15.74
C ILE A 331 17.25 -8.03 15.02
N ASP A 332 17.08 -9.10 15.79
CA ASP A 332 17.33 -10.49 15.39
C ASP A 332 18.74 -10.75 14.83
N THR A 333 19.01 -12.01 14.49
CA THR A 333 20.36 -12.54 14.19
C THR A 333 20.39 -13.49 12.99
N GLY A 334 19.27 -13.66 12.30
CA GLY A 334 19.06 -14.62 11.22
C GLY A 334 19.06 -16.07 11.70
N ASP A 335 18.98 -16.99 10.74
CA ASP A 335 19.03 -18.43 10.98
C ASP A 335 20.47 -18.94 11.21
N THR A 336 20.59 -20.24 11.50
CA THR A 336 21.89 -20.91 11.70
C THR A 336 22.70 -21.17 10.42
N ILE A 337 22.11 -20.94 9.23
CA ILE A 337 22.72 -21.23 7.92
C ILE A 337 23.36 -19.96 7.35
N THR A 338 22.66 -18.84 7.49
CA THR A 338 22.99 -17.50 7.00
C THR A 338 23.80 -16.68 7.99
N THR A 339 24.09 -17.23 9.18
CA THR A 339 24.92 -16.60 10.21
C THR A 339 26.26 -16.06 9.68
N LYS A 340 26.87 -16.70 8.67
CA LYS A 340 28.09 -16.19 8.04
C LYS A 340 27.88 -14.79 7.43
N THR A 341 26.74 -14.53 6.81
CA THR A 341 26.40 -13.21 6.23
C THR A 341 26.41 -12.12 7.29
N LEU A 342 25.83 -12.40 8.47
CA LEU A 342 25.86 -11.49 9.62
C LEU A 342 27.30 -11.20 10.09
N ILE A 343 28.11 -12.24 10.29
CA ILE A 343 29.50 -12.08 10.76
C ILE A 343 30.36 -11.35 9.72
N ASP A 344 30.26 -11.69 8.44
CA ASP A 344 30.95 -11.01 7.35
C ASP A 344 30.56 -9.52 7.29
N PHE A 345 29.25 -9.22 7.37
CA PHE A 345 28.73 -7.86 7.39
C PHE A 345 29.29 -7.05 8.56
N LEU A 346 29.17 -7.55 9.80
CA LEU A 346 29.63 -6.84 11.01
C LEU A 346 31.14 -6.55 10.99
N ASN A 347 31.95 -7.47 10.45
CA ASN A 347 33.39 -7.25 10.26
C ASN A 347 33.71 -6.07 9.33
N THR A 348 32.79 -5.66 8.43
CA THR A 348 32.97 -4.48 7.58
C THR A 348 32.53 -3.16 8.24
N GLN A 349 31.81 -3.19 9.36
CA GLN A 349 31.20 -1.98 9.97
C GLN A 349 32.16 -1.13 10.82
N ASN A 350 33.42 -1.55 10.98
CA ASN A 350 34.44 -0.90 11.83
C ASN A 350 33.90 -0.58 13.24
N LEU A 351 33.40 -1.63 13.92
CA LEU A 351 32.79 -1.53 15.25
C LEU A 351 33.81 -1.07 16.31
N LYS A 352 33.33 -0.31 17.30
CA LYS A 352 34.11 0.03 18.50
C LYS A 352 34.46 -1.25 19.28
N THR A 353 35.57 -1.25 20.01
CA THR A 353 36.01 -2.39 20.84
C THR A 353 35.64 -2.27 22.31
N GLU A 354 35.06 -1.13 22.71
CA GLU A 354 34.69 -0.81 24.09
C GLU A 354 33.25 -0.27 24.15
N PHE A 355 32.55 -0.57 25.25
CA PHE A 355 31.22 -0.01 25.52
C PHE A 355 31.35 1.48 25.82
N LEU A 356 30.36 2.27 25.42
CA LEU A 356 30.33 3.69 25.77
C LEU A 356 30.04 3.85 27.27
N GLU A 357 30.81 4.69 27.95
CA GLU A 357 30.54 5.03 29.34
C GLU A 357 29.19 5.74 29.43
N SER A 358 28.24 5.15 30.16
CA SER A 358 27.00 5.81 30.53
C SER A 358 27.32 7.05 31.35
N LYS A 359 27.17 8.24 30.75
CA LYS A 359 27.07 9.48 31.51
C LYS A 359 25.83 9.37 32.38
N ASN A 360 26.03 9.21 33.69
CA ASN A 360 24.96 9.33 34.66
C ASN A 360 24.39 10.74 34.55
N ASP A 361 23.29 10.88 33.83
CA ASP A 361 22.61 12.16 33.72
C ASP A 361 22.08 12.53 35.10
N GLY A 362 22.24 13.81 35.45
CA GLY A 362 22.07 14.28 36.82
C GLY A 362 20.61 14.28 37.22
N GLN A 363 20.09 13.14 37.68
CA GLN A 363 18.72 13.01 38.15
C GLN A 363 18.55 13.80 39.46
N THR A 364 18.25 15.09 39.32
CA THR A 364 17.87 15.98 40.42
C THR A 364 16.62 15.42 41.08
N SER A 365 16.80 14.83 42.25
CA SER A 365 15.72 14.37 43.12
C SER A 365 14.86 15.56 43.54
N ILE A 366 13.76 15.81 42.82
CA ILE A 366 12.71 16.74 43.27
C ILE A 366 11.96 16.04 44.40
N ASN A 367 12.48 16.17 45.61
CA ASN A 367 11.76 15.81 46.82
C ASN A 367 10.62 16.81 47.00
N ASN A 368 9.39 16.34 46.77
CA ASN A 368 8.19 17.04 47.22
C ASN A 368 8.11 16.97 48.74
N GLU A 369 8.73 17.92 49.45
CA GLU A 369 8.38 18.17 50.84
C GLU A 369 7.08 18.99 50.90
N ILE A 370 6.13 18.45 51.68
CA ILE A 370 4.85 19.09 51.96
C ILE A 370 5.10 20.21 52.96
N ASP A 371 4.81 21.44 52.56
CA ASP A 371 4.83 22.61 53.43
C ASP A 371 3.82 22.42 54.58
N ASN A 372 4.32 22.26 55.80
CA ASN A 372 3.55 22.55 57.01
C ASN A 372 4.45 22.78 58.25
N ASP A 373 4.39 24.03 58.68
CA ASP A 373 4.52 24.53 60.05
C ASP A 373 5.89 25.00 60.55
N LYS A 374 5.79 25.80 61.62
CA LYS A 374 6.65 26.95 61.91
C LYS A 374 7.88 26.61 62.74
N THR A 375 8.69 27.67 62.84
CA THR A 375 9.41 28.14 64.05
C THR A 375 10.82 27.64 64.34
N THR A 376 11.74 28.63 64.27
CA THR A 376 12.89 28.89 65.16
C THR A 376 14.17 28.04 65.07
N ASN A 377 15.25 28.76 64.71
CA ASN A 377 16.55 28.83 65.38
C ASN A 377 17.22 27.52 65.85
N ILE A 378 18.43 27.26 65.33
CA ILE A 378 19.68 27.49 66.07
C ILE A 378 20.91 27.45 65.14
N LEU A 379 21.96 28.17 65.56
CA LEU A 379 23.24 28.36 64.87
C LEU A 379 24.28 27.25 65.13
N LYS A 380 25.39 27.31 64.35
CA LYS A 380 26.77 26.82 64.60
C LYS A 380 27.20 25.43 64.11
N THR A 381 27.99 25.45 63.04
CA THR A 381 29.40 24.95 62.95
C THR A 381 29.93 24.04 64.07
N ILE A 382 30.64 22.96 63.70
CA ILE A 382 32.09 22.75 63.95
C ILE A 382 32.64 21.49 63.24
N ASP A 383 33.96 21.54 63.03
CA ASP A 383 34.95 20.70 62.32
C ASP A 383 34.93 19.16 62.28
N SER A 384 35.47 18.68 61.15
CA SER A 384 36.55 17.68 60.95
C SER A 384 36.43 16.19 61.37
N ASN A 385 36.89 15.36 60.42
CA ASN A 385 37.70 14.15 60.60
C ASN A 385 37.24 13.06 61.59
N THR A 386 36.52 12.07 61.05
CA THR A 386 36.71 10.66 61.45
C THR A 386 36.75 9.75 60.22
N ASN A 387 37.89 9.11 59.97
CA ASN A 387 37.95 7.93 59.11
C ASN A 387 37.18 6.78 59.79
N ASN A 388 36.30 6.09 59.05
CA ASN A 388 36.03 4.67 59.24
C ASN A 388 35.36 4.06 58.00
N ASN A 389 35.85 2.88 57.60
CA ASN A 389 35.37 2.13 56.44
C ASN A 389 33.95 1.59 56.66
N VAL A 390 33.02 1.80 55.70
CA VAL A 390 32.02 0.79 55.30
C VAL A 390 31.67 0.94 53.81
N ALA A 391 31.79 -0.16 53.06
CA ALA A 391 31.16 -0.47 51.76
C ALA A 391 31.12 0.61 50.64
N ASN A 392 32.17 0.62 49.81
CA ASN A 392 32.02 1.00 48.40
C ASN A 392 31.15 -0.04 47.69
N ASN A 393 29.89 0.29 47.39
CA ASN A 393 29.07 -0.51 46.48
C ASN A 393 29.24 0.00 45.04
N THR A 394 30.46 -0.14 44.51
CA THR A 394 30.75 0.15 43.10
C THR A 394 30.25 -1.01 42.22
N SER A 395 29.18 -0.79 41.46
CA SER A 395 28.76 -1.69 40.38
C SER A 395 29.83 -1.75 39.28
N THR A 396 30.77 -2.66 39.41
CA THR A 396 31.83 -2.89 38.40
C THR A 396 31.28 -3.74 37.25
N SER A 397 30.73 -3.11 36.22
CA SER A 397 30.41 -3.76 34.94
C SER A 397 31.66 -3.94 34.06
N THR A 398 32.73 -4.53 34.61
CA THR A 398 33.95 -4.85 33.86
C THR A 398 33.74 -6.09 32.99
N LYS A 399 33.06 -5.94 31.85
CA LYS A 399 33.09 -6.93 30.75
C LYS A 399 34.41 -6.80 29.99
N LEU A 400 34.99 -7.94 29.63
CA LEU A 400 36.35 -8.05 29.07
C LEU A 400 36.43 -7.49 27.64
N ASN A 401 37.19 -6.41 27.44
CA ASN A 401 37.70 -6.05 26.11
C ASN A 401 38.72 -7.12 25.68
N ASN A 402 38.32 -7.98 24.74
CA ASN A 402 39.13 -9.04 24.14
C ASN A 402 39.64 -8.68 22.73
N GLY A 403 39.55 -7.40 22.34
CA GLY A 403 39.90 -6.90 21.01
C GLY A 403 38.83 -7.09 19.93
N LYS A 404 37.70 -7.74 20.24
CA LYS A 404 36.57 -7.92 19.31
C LYS A 404 35.63 -6.70 19.33
N GLY A 405 34.95 -6.47 18.21
CA GLY A 405 33.95 -5.42 18.08
C GLY A 405 32.78 -5.60 19.04
N VAL A 406 32.14 -4.50 19.42
CA VAL A 406 31.00 -4.42 20.35
C VAL A 406 29.69 -4.31 19.59
N ILE A 407 28.68 -5.04 20.06
CA ILE A 407 27.26 -4.79 19.81
C ILE A 407 26.63 -4.42 21.16
N ASP A 408 26.11 -3.21 21.30
CA ASP A 408 25.59 -2.71 22.58
C ASP A 408 24.27 -3.40 22.96
N TYR A 409 23.40 -3.59 21.98
CA TYR A 409 22.07 -4.19 22.15
C TYR A 409 21.78 -5.25 21.10
N VAL A 410 21.27 -6.41 21.52
CA VAL A 410 20.70 -7.43 20.63
C VAL A 410 19.25 -7.68 21.05
N ILE A 411 18.31 -7.25 20.23
CA ILE A 411 16.87 -7.45 20.44
C ILE A 411 16.49 -8.75 19.75
N LEU A 412 16.12 -9.78 20.52
CA LEU A 412 15.57 -11.02 19.99
C LEU A 412 14.04 -10.90 20.02
N THR A 413 13.42 -10.88 18.84
CA THR A 413 12.02 -10.46 18.71
C THR A 413 11.07 -11.53 19.23
N HIS A 414 11.34 -12.79 18.92
CA HIS A 414 10.64 -13.97 19.44
C HIS A 414 11.55 -15.22 19.25
N PRO A 415 11.20 -16.40 19.79
CA PRO A 415 12.16 -17.49 19.98
C PRO A 415 12.32 -18.45 18.77
N HIS A 416 11.78 -18.13 17.59
CA HIS A 416 11.91 -18.97 16.39
C HIS A 416 13.34 -18.91 15.81
N SER A 417 13.79 -20.01 15.20
CA SER A 417 15.22 -20.23 14.90
C SER A 417 15.80 -19.35 13.80
N ASP A 418 14.95 -18.81 12.95
CA ASP A 418 15.19 -17.82 11.89
C ASP A 418 15.33 -16.38 12.42
N HIS A 419 15.09 -16.16 13.72
CA HIS A 419 15.31 -14.89 14.40
C HIS A 419 16.52 -14.97 15.33
N ILE A 420 16.67 -16.07 16.07
CA ILE A 420 17.69 -16.20 17.13
C ILE A 420 18.89 -17.09 16.77
N GLY A 421 18.90 -17.71 15.58
CA GLY A 421 19.85 -18.74 15.18
C GLY A 421 21.30 -18.28 15.13
N GLY A 422 21.54 -17.04 14.70
CA GLY A 422 22.89 -16.47 14.61
C GLY A 422 23.53 -16.10 15.96
N MET A 423 22.75 -16.00 17.04
CA MET A 423 23.18 -15.46 18.34
C MET A 423 24.39 -16.21 18.95
N ILE A 424 24.48 -17.53 18.79
CA ILE A 424 25.60 -18.32 19.32
C ILE A 424 26.92 -17.98 18.62
N GLU A 425 26.91 -17.76 17.31
CA GLU A 425 28.12 -17.38 16.56
C GLU A 425 28.45 -15.90 16.76
N LEU A 426 27.44 -15.04 16.89
CA LEU A 426 27.61 -13.64 17.26
C LEU A 426 28.42 -13.50 18.56
N MET A 427 28.06 -14.24 19.61
CA MET A 427 28.80 -14.28 20.88
C MET A 427 30.24 -14.82 20.76
N LYS A 428 30.55 -15.63 19.75
CA LYS A 428 31.93 -16.09 19.51
C LYS A 428 32.80 -15.02 18.86
N ASN A 429 32.21 -14.10 18.09
CA ASN A 429 32.94 -13.15 17.25
C ASN A 429 32.88 -11.71 17.75
N PHE A 430 31.91 -11.34 18.57
CA PHE A 430 31.68 -9.98 19.06
C PHE A 430 31.34 -9.93 20.56
N ASN A 431 31.58 -8.78 21.18
CA ASN A 431 31.27 -8.50 22.58
C ASN A 431 29.85 -7.93 22.70
N ILE A 432 28.98 -8.60 23.47
CA ILE A 432 27.56 -8.24 23.58
C ILE A 432 27.27 -7.52 24.90
N GLY A 433 26.63 -6.35 24.82
CA GLY A 433 26.22 -5.53 25.95
C GLY A 433 25.02 -6.13 26.68
N LYS A 434 23.82 -5.86 26.15
CA LYS A 434 22.53 -6.38 26.65
C LYS A 434 21.82 -7.18 25.56
N VAL A 435 21.16 -8.26 25.97
CA VAL A 435 20.14 -8.94 25.15
C VAL A 435 18.78 -8.43 25.60
N ILE A 436 17.89 -8.10 24.67
CA ILE A 436 16.55 -7.58 24.93
C ILE A 436 15.53 -8.54 24.35
N THR A 437 14.48 -8.86 25.10
CA THR A 437 13.39 -9.76 24.65
C THR A 437 12.03 -9.14 24.98
N PRO A 438 10.93 -9.55 24.32
CA PRO A 438 9.60 -9.35 24.87
C PRO A 438 9.44 -10.12 26.18
N LYS A 439 8.37 -9.77 26.90
CA LYS A 439 7.92 -10.45 28.13
C LYS A 439 7.56 -11.93 27.90
N TYR A 440 6.94 -12.24 26.77
CA TYR A 440 6.43 -13.58 26.42
C TYR A 440 7.35 -14.28 25.41
N PHE A 441 8.62 -14.46 25.80
CA PHE A 441 9.69 -15.03 24.97
C PHE A 441 9.98 -16.52 25.26
N GLU A 442 9.53 -17.07 26.39
CA GLU A 442 9.94 -18.40 26.84
C GLU A 442 9.27 -19.54 26.03
N LEU A 443 10.04 -20.13 25.11
CA LEU A 443 9.62 -21.31 24.34
C LEU A 443 9.79 -22.59 25.18
N LYS A 444 8.75 -23.43 25.21
CA LYS A 444 8.70 -24.66 26.02
C LYS A 444 9.05 -25.91 25.21
N ASP A 445 9.39 -26.99 25.91
CA ASP A 445 9.48 -28.34 25.34
C ASP A 445 8.08 -28.84 24.96
N TYR A 446 7.68 -28.60 23.72
CA TYR A 446 6.41 -29.08 23.19
C TYR A 446 6.52 -30.55 22.77
N SER A 447 6.50 -31.42 23.77
CA SER A 447 6.35 -32.88 23.62
C SER A 447 4.87 -33.28 23.70
N PRO A 448 4.14 -33.43 22.57
CA PRO A 448 2.69 -33.65 22.59
C PRO A 448 2.32 -35.04 23.11
N GLY A 449 1.40 -35.07 24.07
CA GLY A 449 0.72 -36.31 24.47
C GLY A 449 -0.35 -36.72 23.45
N THR A 450 -0.12 -37.81 22.72
CA THR A 450 -1.12 -38.57 21.91
C THR A 450 -1.91 -37.83 20.80
N THR A 451 -1.77 -36.53 20.61
CA THR A 451 -2.44 -35.78 19.52
C THR A 451 -1.75 -35.96 18.17
N SER A 452 -2.55 -36.14 17.11
CA SER A 452 -2.08 -36.30 15.72
C SER A 452 -1.69 -34.96 15.08
N ILE A 453 -0.52 -34.45 15.43
CA ILE A 453 0.13 -33.33 14.71
C ILE A 453 0.95 -33.90 13.55
N ASP A 454 0.98 -33.20 12.42
CA ASP A 454 1.82 -33.56 11.28
C ASP A 454 3.31 -33.61 11.68
N GLN A 455 4.01 -34.67 11.27
CA GLN A 455 5.43 -34.88 11.61
C GLN A 455 6.30 -33.70 11.17
N SER A 456 6.03 -33.10 10.01
CA SER A 456 6.80 -31.95 9.49
C SER A 456 6.71 -30.73 10.41
N LYS A 457 5.53 -30.47 10.97
CA LYS A 457 5.30 -29.42 11.97
C LYS A 457 5.99 -29.73 13.29
N MET A 458 5.99 -31.00 13.70
CA MET A 458 6.69 -31.44 14.91
C MET A 458 8.20 -31.33 14.80
N ASP A 459 8.77 -31.53 13.61
CA ASP A 459 10.20 -31.41 13.38
C ASP A 459 10.65 -29.94 13.43
N ILE A 460 9.84 -29.01 12.90
CA ILE A 460 10.04 -27.55 13.04
C ILE A 460 10.04 -27.14 14.51
N ILE A 461 8.99 -27.48 15.27
CA ILE A 461 8.88 -27.10 16.70
C ILE A 461 10.09 -27.61 17.51
N LYS A 462 10.52 -28.85 17.27
CA LYS A 462 11.67 -29.44 17.97
C LYS A 462 12.98 -28.77 17.61
N TYR A 463 13.16 -28.41 16.33
CA TYR A 463 14.34 -27.70 15.86
C TYR A 463 14.42 -26.32 16.53
N ASP A 464 13.35 -25.54 16.49
CA ASP A 464 13.27 -24.23 17.14
C ASP A 464 13.53 -24.32 18.64
N TYR A 465 12.88 -25.25 19.35
CA TYR A 465 13.12 -25.43 20.77
C TYR A 465 14.57 -25.83 21.09
N GLN A 466 15.21 -26.63 20.23
CA GLN A 466 16.64 -26.96 20.39
C GLN A 466 17.53 -25.72 20.18
N ILE A 467 17.25 -24.89 19.18
CA ILE A 467 17.99 -23.64 18.93
C ILE A 467 17.77 -22.65 20.08
N TYR A 468 16.52 -22.41 20.48
CA TYR A 468 16.15 -21.58 21.63
C TYR A 468 16.89 -22.00 22.90
N LYS A 469 16.79 -23.28 23.28
CA LYS A 469 17.43 -23.78 24.49
C LYS A 469 18.94 -23.59 24.44
N ASN A 470 19.58 -23.98 23.34
CA ASN A 470 21.03 -23.79 23.16
C ASN A 470 21.43 -22.30 23.25
N THR A 471 20.64 -21.40 22.67
CA THR A 471 20.89 -19.96 22.70
C THR A 471 20.78 -19.41 24.12
N MET A 472 19.70 -19.71 24.85
CA MET A 472 19.49 -19.23 26.22
C MET A 472 20.52 -19.83 27.20
N ASP A 473 20.86 -21.11 27.07
CA ASP A 473 21.92 -21.76 27.86
C ASP A 473 23.28 -21.08 27.61
N ASN A 474 23.60 -20.68 26.38
CA ASN A 474 24.85 -19.97 26.07
C ASN A 474 24.84 -18.51 26.55
N ILE A 475 23.72 -17.78 26.44
CA ILE A 475 23.55 -16.42 26.98
C ILE A 475 23.81 -16.43 28.50
N SER A 476 23.17 -17.37 29.21
CA SER A 476 23.33 -17.57 30.65
C SER A 476 24.78 -17.95 31.02
N LYS A 477 25.37 -18.93 30.32
CA LYS A 477 26.75 -19.38 30.54
C LYS A 477 27.81 -18.30 30.31
N ASN A 478 27.57 -17.35 29.41
CA ASN A 478 28.45 -16.21 29.17
C ASN A 478 28.17 -14.99 30.08
N GLY A 479 27.21 -15.10 31.01
CA GLY A 479 26.86 -14.01 31.93
C GLY A 479 26.31 -12.77 31.23
N LEU A 480 25.62 -12.95 30.10
CA LEU A 480 25.00 -11.83 29.40
C LEU A 480 23.72 -11.39 30.13
N THR A 481 23.55 -10.07 30.25
CA THR A 481 22.34 -9.47 30.81
C THR A 481 21.21 -9.60 29.80
N VAL A 482 20.16 -10.33 30.15
CA VAL A 482 18.88 -10.34 29.44
C VAL A 482 17.95 -9.33 30.13
N VAL A 483 17.34 -8.45 29.34
CA VAL A 483 16.37 -7.45 29.78
C VAL A 483 15.05 -7.73 29.07
N GLN A 484 13.98 -7.97 29.83
CA GLN A 484 12.64 -7.94 29.25
C GLN A 484 12.23 -6.47 29.09
N ALA A 485 11.90 -6.07 27.86
CA ALA A 485 11.44 -4.72 27.59
C ALA A 485 9.97 -4.55 28.01
N GLU A 486 9.67 -3.45 28.70
CA GLU A 486 8.30 -3.06 29.03
C GLU A 486 7.67 -2.24 27.88
N PRO A 487 6.35 -2.25 27.72
CA PRO A 487 5.66 -1.43 26.71
C PRO A 487 6.01 0.06 26.86
N ASP A 488 6.15 0.75 25.72
CA ASP A 488 6.57 2.16 25.59
C ASP A 488 7.97 2.50 26.14
N SER A 489 8.75 1.52 26.62
CA SER A 489 10.13 1.76 27.09
C SER A 489 11.11 2.03 25.94
N TYR A 490 12.17 2.78 26.22
CA TYR A 490 13.27 3.01 25.27
C TYR A 490 14.38 1.98 25.47
N ILE A 491 15.01 1.60 24.35
CA ILE A 491 16.03 0.56 24.29
C ILE A 491 17.45 1.14 24.43
N ASP A 492 17.69 2.27 23.77
CA ASP A 492 18.97 2.95 23.63
C ASP A 492 19.12 4.17 24.55
N SER A 493 20.34 4.71 24.64
CA SER A 493 20.64 5.87 25.50
C SER A 493 20.15 7.22 24.96
N GLU A 494 19.81 7.32 23.67
CA GLU A 494 19.35 8.54 23.01
C GLU A 494 17.82 8.63 22.90
N HIS A 495 17.10 7.61 23.39
CA HIS A 495 15.64 7.46 23.30
C HIS A 495 15.10 7.49 21.85
N ILE A 496 15.83 6.89 20.91
CA ILE A 496 15.46 6.81 19.48
C ILE A 496 14.62 5.56 19.18
N LEU A 497 14.89 4.44 19.85
CA LEU A 497 14.25 3.14 19.65
C LEU A 497 13.29 2.83 20.80
N GLN A 498 12.00 2.93 20.51
CA GLN A 498 10.93 2.63 21.46
C GLN A 498 10.36 1.22 21.24
N PHE A 499 10.27 0.45 22.33
CA PHE A 499 9.60 -0.85 22.35
C PHE A 499 8.09 -0.65 22.47
N LEU A 500 7.31 -1.10 21.47
CA LEU A 500 5.86 -0.85 21.42
C LEU A 500 5.00 -2.07 21.85
N HIS A 501 5.56 -3.07 22.55
CA HIS A 501 4.96 -4.39 22.78
C HIS A 501 4.97 -4.74 24.30
N LEU A 502 4.10 -5.53 24.93
CA LEU A 502 2.76 -6.04 24.59
C LEU A 502 1.88 -6.05 25.86
N ASP A 503 0.57 -5.81 25.74
CA ASP A 503 -0.40 -5.87 26.84
C ASP A 503 -1.01 -7.27 27.09
N LYS A 504 -0.70 -8.27 26.25
CA LYS A 504 -1.36 -9.60 26.21
C LYS A 504 -0.35 -10.71 25.95
N ASP A 505 -0.76 -11.94 26.22
CA ASP A 505 -0.01 -13.16 25.92
C ASP A 505 -0.81 -14.01 24.91
N TYR A 506 -0.44 -13.95 23.62
CA TYR A 506 -1.20 -14.64 22.57
C TYR A 506 -1.11 -16.17 22.68
N SER A 507 -0.04 -16.72 23.26
CA SER A 507 0.11 -18.16 23.50
C SER A 507 -1.02 -18.74 24.38
N LYS A 508 -1.65 -17.91 25.22
CA LYS A 508 -2.75 -18.30 26.11
C LYS A 508 -4.15 -17.99 25.55
N LEU A 509 -4.26 -17.46 24.33
CA LEU A 509 -5.55 -17.12 23.70
C LEU A 509 -6.05 -18.20 22.74
N GLU A 510 -5.25 -19.23 22.46
CA GLU A 510 -5.63 -20.33 21.57
C GLU A 510 -6.41 -21.42 22.32
N SER A 511 -7.52 -21.86 21.73
CA SER A 511 -8.40 -22.91 22.28
C SER A 511 -8.13 -24.32 21.73
N ASP A 512 -7.10 -24.48 20.89
CA ASP A 512 -6.81 -25.68 20.10
C ASP A 512 -5.28 -25.82 19.87
N PRO A 513 -4.76 -26.94 19.34
CA PRO A 513 -3.67 -27.71 19.93
C PRO A 513 -2.29 -27.04 19.82
N TYR A 514 -1.28 -27.62 20.49
CA TYR A 514 0.14 -27.20 20.59
C TYR A 514 0.75 -26.37 19.45
N TYR A 515 0.48 -26.70 18.17
CA TYR A 515 0.98 -25.94 17.02
C TYR A 515 0.47 -24.49 16.99
N THR A 516 -0.74 -24.23 17.47
CA THR A 516 -1.32 -22.88 17.58
C THR A 516 -0.65 -22.08 18.70
N GLU A 517 -0.32 -22.70 19.84
CA GLU A 517 0.47 -22.07 20.92
C GLU A 517 1.88 -21.71 20.42
N TYR A 518 2.52 -22.60 19.65
CA TYR A 518 3.83 -22.34 19.02
C TYR A 518 3.78 -21.19 17.99
N ASN A 519 2.78 -21.15 17.11
CA ASN A 519 2.60 -20.07 16.14
C ASN A 519 2.22 -18.73 16.79
N ALA A 520 1.63 -18.74 17.98
CA ALA A 520 1.27 -17.51 18.69
C ALA A 520 2.49 -16.72 19.20
N PHE A 521 3.71 -17.29 19.12
CA PHE A 521 4.94 -16.54 19.38
C PHE A 521 5.23 -15.46 18.34
N ASN A 522 4.76 -15.61 17.10
CA ASN A 522 4.83 -14.57 16.06
C ASN A 522 3.99 -13.34 16.45
N ASP A 523 2.79 -13.55 17.02
CA ASP A 523 1.97 -12.45 17.57
C ASP A 523 2.54 -11.87 18.89
N ASN A 524 3.51 -12.54 19.53
CA ASN A 524 4.27 -12.04 20.69
C ASN A 524 5.62 -11.36 20.29
N SER A 525 5.91 -11.19 18.99
CA SER A 525 7.20 -10.62 18.54
C SER A 525 7.39 -9.16 18.90
N ALA A 526 8.57 -8.81 19.41
CA ALA A 526 8.98 -7.43 19.66
C ALA A 526 8.71 -6.50 18.47
N ILE A 527 7.89 -5.47 18.69
CA ILE A 527 7.71 -4.37 17.75
C ILE A 527 8.56 -3.19 18.22
N VAL A 528 9.50 -2.75 17.40
CA VAL A 528 10.41 -1.63 17.70
C VAL A 528 10.12 -0.47 16.75
N TYR A 529 9.89 0.71 17.31
CA TYR A 529 9.66 1.94 16.57
C TYR A 529 10.88 2.85 16.72
N LEU A 530 11.54 3.11 15.59
CA LEU A 530 12.62 4.07 15.46
C LEU A 530 12.01 5.41 15.08
N ASN A 531 12.28 6.43 15.87
CA ASN A 531 11.84 7.80 15.62
C ASN A 531 13.01 8.77 15.71
N TYR A 532 13.52 9.22 14.57
CA TYR A 532 14.66 10.13 14.48
C TYR A 532 14.35 11.30 13.53
N TYR A 533 13.96 12.45 14.10
CA TYR A 533 13.58 13.65 13.36
C TYR A 533 12.57 13.39 12.22
N ASP A 534 12.95 13.60 10.97
CA ASP A 534 12.10 13.40 9.77
C ASP A 534 12.16 11.96 9.22
N PHE A 535 12.71 11.01 9.99
CA PHE A 535 12.74 9.58 9.67
C PHE A 535 12.06 8.72 10.74
N GLN A 536 11.05 7.96 10.30
CA GLN A 536 10.39 6.95 11.13
C GLN A 536 10.49 5.56 10.50
N CYS A 537 10.91 4.56 11.28
CA CYS A 537 10.95 3.15 10.85
C CYS A 537 10.27 2.24 11.88
N LEU A 538 9.52 1.24 11.40
CA LEU A 538 8.85 0.26 12.26
C LEU A 538 9.34 -1.15 11.93
N PHE A 539 9.98 -1.78 12.91
CA PHE A 539 10.43 -3.16 12.87
C PHE A 539 9.38 -4.02 13.57
N THR A 540 8.77 -4.94 12.84
CA THR A 540 7.59 -5.70 13.30
C THR A 540 7.86 -7.18 13.50
N ALA A 541 9.03 -7.68 13.09
CA ALA A 541 9.31 -9.11 12.96
C ALA A 541 8.12 -9.84 12.32
N ASP A 542 7.54 -10.81 13.04
CA ASP A 542 6.65 -11.81 12.49
C ASP A 542 5.16 -11.67 12.85
N ILE A 543 4.78 -10.53 13.44
CA ILE A 543 3.40 -10.27 13.86
C ILE A 543 2.38 -10.58 12.77
N GLN A 544 1.26 -11.18 13.19
CA GLN A 544 0.18 -11.57 12.30
C GLN A 544 -1.04 -10.68 12.55
N TRP A 545 -2.15 -10.95 11.85
CA TRP A 545 -3.36 -10.13 11.93
C TRP A 545 -3.90 -9.92 13.36
N LYS A 546 -3.60 -10.78 14.36
CA LYS A 546 -4.07 -10.58 15.75
C LYS A 546 -3.30 -9.45 16.44
N ALA A 547 -1.96 -9.49 16.41
CA ALA A 547 -1.12 -8.44 16.97
C ALA A 547 -1.21 -7.13 16.16
N GLU A 548 -1.32 -7.21 14.84
CA GLU A 548 -1.58 -6.05 13.97
C GLU A 548 -2.89 -5.32 14.32
N ASN A 549 -3.98 -6.07 14.49
CA ASN A 549 -5.27 -5.50 14.86
C ASN A 549 -5.23 -4.91 16.28
N ASP A 550 -4.50 -5.52 17.21
CA ASP A 550 -4.28 -4.93 18.54
C ASP A 550 -3.50 -3.61 18.47
N PHE A 551 -2.37 -3.60 17.74
CA PHE A 551 -1.53 -2.42 17.48
C PHE A 551 -2.34 -1.25 16.90
N PHE A 552 -3.23 -1.53 15.95
CA PHE A 552 -4.18 -0.56 15.42
C PHE A 552 -5.18 -0.07 16.49
N ASN A 553 -5.86 -0.98 17.18
CA ASN A 553 -6.96 -0.63 18.10
C ASN A 553 -6.48 0.19 19.31
N ARG A 554 -5.30 -0.13 19.87
CA ARG A 554 -4.69 0.67 20.95
C ARG A 554 -4.01 1.96 20.46
N LYS A 555 -3.96 2.16 19.13
CA LYS A 555 -3.33 3.32 18.45
C LYS A 555 -1.86 3.47 18.84
N ALA A 556 -1.09 2.40 18.71
CA ALA A 556 0.30 2.31 19.19
C ALA A 556 1.20 3.49 18.77
N LEU A 557 1.11 3.94 17.51
CA LEU A 557 1.89 5.07 16.98
C LEU A 557 1.39 6.45 17.45
N LYS A 558 0.36 6.53 18.31
CA LYS A 558 -0.20 7.75 18.92
C LYS A 558 -0.63 8.85 17.94
N GLY A 559 -0.75 8.52 16.65
CA GLY A 559 -1.13 9.42 15.56
C GLY A 559 -0.01 9.74 14.57
N ASN A 560 1.22 9.30 14.84
CA ASN A 560 2.34 9.35 13.92
C ASN A 560 2.16 8.35 12.76
N THR A 561 2.91 8.57 11.69
CA THR A 561 3.11 7.63 10.58
C THR A 561 4.52 7.07 10.62
N VAL A 562 4.81 6.19 9.66
CA VAL A 562 6.13 5.58 9.47
C VAL A 562 6.57 5.86 8.03
N ASP A 563 7.86 6.02 7.76
CA ASP A 563 8.38 6.09 6.39
C ASP A 563 8.67 4.68 5.86
N ILE A 564 9.39 3.87 6.64
CA ILE A 564 9.80 2.50 6.31
C ILE A 564 9.15 1.49 7.25
N LEU A 565 8.32 0.60 6.69
CA LEU A 565 7.83 -0.60 7.38
C LEU A 565 8.73 -1.78 7.02
N LYS A 566 9.37 -2.40 8.01
CA LYS A 566 9.78 -3.80 7.90
C LYS A 566 8.50 -4.62 7.76
N VAL A 567 8.31 -5.30 6.64
CA VAL A 567 7.05 -5.98 6.34
C VAL A 567 6.91 -7.20 7.25
N PRO A 568 5.80 -7.34 7.99
CA PRO A 568 5.63 -8.44 8.93
C PRO A 568 5.75 -9.82 8.30
N HIS A 569 6.42 -10.74 9.00
CA HIS A 569 6.43 -12.17 8.72
C HIS A 569 6.88 -12.49 7.28
N HIS A 570 7.98 -11.88 6.83
CA HIS A 570 8.54 -12.05 5.48
C HIS A 570 7.56 -11.80 4.32
N GLY A 571 6.44 -11.10 4.56
CA GLY A 571 5.34 -10.96 3.61
C GLY A 571 4.52 -12.23 3.39
N ASN A 572 4.42 -13.12 4.39
CA ASN A 572 3.59 -14.32 4.35
C ASN A 572 2.10 -14.00 4.53
N VAL A 573 1.24 -14.84 3.94
CA VAL A 573 -0.22 -14.81 4.11
C VAL A 573 -0.58 -14.92 5.61
N GLY A 574 -1.50 -14.08 6.08
CA GLY A 574 -1.82 -13.94 7.51
C GLY A 574 -1.14 -12.73 8.19
N SER A 575 -0.32 -11.98 7.47
CA SER A 575 0.24 -10.69 7.89
C SER A 575 -0.16 -9.54 6.95
N SER A 576 0.31 -8.33 7.24
CA SER A 576 0.17 -7.10 6.46
C SER A 576 -1.27 -6.75 6.09
N SER A 577 -2.20 -6.78 7.06
CA SER A 577 -3.61 -6.45 6.83
C SER A 577 -3.81 -5.00 6.35
N TYR A 578 -4.85 -4.77 5.52
CA TYR A 578 -5.23 -3.43 5.06
C TYR A 578 -5.40 -2.41 6.20
N THR A 579 -5.97 -2.84 7.32
CA THR A 579 -6.17 -2.00 8.51
C THR A 579 -4.84 -1.57 9.13
N PHE A 580 -3.88 -2.49 9.22
CA PHE A 580 -2.55 -2.22 9.78
C PHE A 580 -1.70 -1.35 8.84
N VAL A 581 -1.56 -1.76 7.58
CA VAL A 581 -0.77 -1.02 6.57
C VAL A 581 -1.35 0.38 6.35
N GLY A 582 -2.69 0.53 6.30
CA GLY A 582 -3.36 1.83 6.20
C GLY A 582 -3.29 2.69 7.47
N TYR A 583 -3.02 2.10 8.65
CA TYR A 583 -2.80 2.84 9.89
C TYR A 583 -1.35 3.32 10.03
N VAL A 584 -0.39 2.45 9.74
CA VAL A 584 1.05 2.74 9.71
C VAL A 584 1.38 3.74 8.60
N ASN A 585 0.71 3.60 7.45
CA ASN A 585 0.83 4.43 6.25
C ASN A 585 2.31 4.61 5.81
N PRO A 586 3.05 3.51 5.55
CA PRO A 586 4.44 3.60 5.13
C PRO A 586 4.58 4.12 3.70
N ALA A 587 5.65 4.86 3.43
CA ALA A 587 6.04 5.18 2.06
C ALA A 587 6.73 3.97 1.39
N ILE A 588 7.45 3.18 2.19
CA ILE A 588 8.27 2.05 1.76
C ILE A 588 8.03 0.83 2.66
N GLY A 589 7.93 -0.35 2.04
CA GLY A 589 7.91 -1.65 2.71
C GLY A 589 9.17 -2.42 2.32
N ILE A 590 9.93 -2.89 3.30
CA ILE A 590 11.09 -3.77 3.09
C ILE A 590 10.70 -5.18 3.52
N ILE A 591 10.80 -6.15 2.60
CA ILE A 591 10.51 -7.57 2.86
C ILE A 591 11.83 -8.33 2.99
N PRO A 592 12.23 -8.78 4.20
CA PRO A 592 13.28 -9.77 4.36
C PRO A 592 12.75 -11.12 3.89
N ARG A 593 13.24 -11.62 2.74
CA ARG A 593 12.88 -12.95 2.22
C ARG A 593 13.88 -13.43 1.17
N ALA A 594 14.01 -14.75 1.04
CA ALA A 594 14.84 -15.36 0.02
C ALA A 594 14.16 -15.33 -1.37
N LYS A 595 14.99 -15.41 -2.42
CA LYS A 595 14.59 -15.16 -3.81
C LYS A 595 13.56 -16.15 -4.36
N GLU A 596 13.52 -17.37 -3.83
CA GLU A 596 12.55 -18.40 -4.20
C GLU A 596 11.13 -18.15 -3.65
N ARG A 597 10.99 -17.42 -2.53
CA ARG A 597 9.68 -17.07 -1.94
C ARG A 597 8.95 -15.92 -2.64
N ILE A 598 9.65 -15.16 -3.48
CA ILE A 598 9.10 -13.99 -4.18
C ILE A 598 7.87 -14.38 -5.03
N ASN A 599 7.88 -15.56 -5.63
CA ASN A 599 6.80 -16.03 -6.53
C ASN A 599 5.65 -16.76 -5.81
N THR A 600 5.68 -16.90 -4.48
CA THR A 600 4.72 -17.73 -3.73
C THR A 600 3.80 -16.96 -2.80
N THR A 601 3.91 -15.63 -2.74
CA THR A 601 3.21 -14.77 -1.77
C THR A 601 2.66 -13.51 -2.45
N ASN A 602 1.32 -13.42 -2.55
CA ASN A 602 0.65 -12.33 -3.25
C ASN A 602 -0.12 -11.37 -2.31
N GLU A 603 -0.80 -11.87 -1.28
CA GLU A 603 -1.74 -11.04 -0.49
C GLU A 603 -1.08 -9.84 0.21
N PRO A 604 -0.03 -9.99 1.04
CA PRO A 604 0.69 -8.83 1.61
C PRO A 604 1.22 -7.85 0.55
N TYR A 605 1.71 -8.37 -0.59
CA TYR A 605 2.21 -7.55 -1.69
C TYR A 605 1.08 -6.74 -2.35
N ASP A 606 -0.08 -7.35 -2.57
CA ASP A 606 -1.29 -6.71 -3.10
C ASP A 606 -1.84 -5.65 -2.13
N VAL A 607 -1.78 -5.88 -0.81
CA VAL A 607 -2.14 -4.88 0.21
C VAL A 607 -1.19 -3.69 0.15
N LEU A 608 0.12 -3.92 0.25
CA LEU A 608 1.15 -2.89 0.23
C LEU A 608 1.07 -2.03 -1.04
N THR A 609 1.01 -2.66 -2.22
CA THR A 609 0.87 -1.93 -3.49
C THR A 609 -0.47 -1.23 -3.65
N THR A 610 -1.56 -1.77 -3.09
CA THR A 610 -2.87 -1.09 -3.07
C THR A 610 -2.86 0.14 -2.16
N CYS A 611 -2.11 0.10 -1.06
CA CYS A 611 -1.89 1.22 -0.14
C CYS A 611 -0.86 2.26 -0.65
N GLY A 612 -0.26 2.07 -1.83
CA GLY A 612 0.69 3.02 -2.41
C GLY A 612 2.14 2.85 -1.96
N VAL A 613 2.48 1.74 -1.29
CA VAL A 613 3.78 1.48 -0.68
C VAL A 613 4.80 1.02 -1.72
N ASN A 614 5.97 1.66 -1.80
CA ASN A 614 7.10 1.16 -2.61
C ASN A 614 7.71 -0.08 -1.94
N ILE A 615 7.88 -1.18 -2.66
CA ILE A 615 8.38 -2.44 -2.08
C ILE A 615 9.85 -2.65 -2.46
N TYR A 616 10.67 -2.97 -1.46
CA TYR A 616 12.05 -3.43 -1.59
C TYR A 616 12.16 -4.82 -0.96
N GLU A 617 13.05 -5.65 -1.49
CA GLU A 617 13.26 -7.02 -1.00
C GLU A 617 14.76 -7.27 -0.83
N THR A 618 15.16 -7.84 0.30
CA THR A 618 16.59 -8.01 0.65
C THR A 618 17.32 -8.87 -0.37
N SER A 619 16.72 -9.98 -0.83
CA SER A 619 17.31 -10.89 -1.82
C SER A 619 17.31 -10.40 -3.27
N LEU A 620 16.65 -9.27 -3.56
CA LEU A 620 16.77 -8.58 -4.85
C LEU A 620 17.88 -7.52 -4.86
N THR A 621 18.38 -7.14 -3.68
CA THR A 621 19.24 -5.96 -3.48
C THR A 621 20.52 -6.27 -2.70
N ASN A 622 20.71 -7.53 -2.27
CA ASN A 622 21.77 -7.98 -1.37
C ASN A 622 21.79 -7.14 -0.07
N GLY A 623 20.60 -7.03 0.52
CA GLY A 623 20.30 -6.19 1.69
C GLY A 623 19.91 -4.75 1.31
N VAL A 624 19.17 -4.09 2.20
CA VAL A 624 18.67 -2.72 1.98
C VAL A 624 19.33 -1.78 2.99
N SER A 625 20.02 -0.74 2.51
CA SER A 625 20.68 0.25 3.37
C SER A 625 19.89 1.55 3.41
N VAL A 626 19.70 2.09 4.61
CA VAL A 626 19.07 3.39 4.85
C VAL A 626 20.08 4.31 5.52
N TYR A 627 20.34 5.45 4.90
CA TYR A 627 21.21 6.49 5.42
C TYR A 627 20.37 7.69 5.81
N VAL A 628 20.57 8.18 7.03
CA VAL A 628 19.68 9.16 7.67
C VAL A 628 20.50 10.30 8.27
N THR A 629 20.04 11.52 8.02
CA THR A 629 20.44 12.78 8.65
C THR A 629 19.25 13.30 9.48
N LYS A 630 19.41 14.40 10.21
CA LYS A 630 18.28 15.06 10.88
C LYS A 630 17.17 15.52 9.94
N ASP A 631 17.56 16.00 8.76
CA ASP A 631 16.65 16.66 7.81
C ASP A 631 16.16 15.71 6.70
N ASN A 632 16.82 14.56 6.52
CA ASN A 632 16.49 13.66 5.41
C ASN A 632 16.92 12.21 5.61
N TRP A 633 16.44 11.36 4.72
CA TRP A 633 16.81 9.96 4.64
C TRP A 633 16.70 9.45 3.20
N ASN A 634 17.55 8.47 2.86
CA ASN A 634 17.56 7.83 1.54
C ASN A 634 17.80 6.32 1.66
N ILE A 635 17.35 5.56 0.64
CA ILE A 635 17.69 4.15 0.50
C ILE A 635 18.73 3.97 -0.59
N GLU A 636 19.80 3.24 -0.27
CA GLU A 636 20.75 2.73 -1.25
C GLU A 636 20.66 1.20 -1.34
N THR A 637 20.50 0.73 -2.58
CA THR A 637 20.58 -0.68 -2.98
C THR A 637 21.78 -0.81 -3.91
N LYS A 638 22.69 -1.74 -3.63
CA LYS A 638 23.98 -1.87 -4.36
C LYS A 638 23.85 -2.53 -5.73
#